data_AF-C3ZCB7-F1
#
_entry.id   AF-C3ZCB7-F1
#
_cell.length_a   1.000
_cell.length_b   1.000
_cell.length_c   1.000
_cell.angle_alpha   90.00
_cell.angle_beta   90.00
_cell.angle_gamma   90.00
#
_symmetry.space_group_name_H-M   'P 1'
#
loop_
_entity.id
_entity.type
_entity.pdbx_description
1 polymer ?
#
loop_
_entity_poly.entity_id
_entity_poly.type
_entity_poly.pdbx_seq_one_letter_code
_entity_poly.pdbx_strand_id
1 'polypeptide(L)' 'SAGVGRTGTFITLDRLMQHIQDHDHVDIFGIVHQMRLYRVFMVQTQEQYIFIHQCI' A
#
# COMPACT_ATOMS: atom_id res chain seq x y z
N SER A 1 -16.10 -7.40 -6.62
CA SER A 1 -14.95 -6.80 -5.91
C SER A 1 -15.38 -5.47 -5.33
N ALA A 2 -14.94 -5.11 -4.12
CA ALA A 2 -15.22 -3.81 -3.50
C ALA A 2 -14.22 -2.70 -3.92
N GLY A 3 -13.18 -3.06 -4.67
CA GLY A 3 -12.17 -2.11 -5.16
C GLY A 3 -11.25 -1.55 -4.08
N VAL A 4 -11.04 -2.30 -2.98
CA VAL A 4 -10.23 -1.85 -1.82
C VAL A 4 -9.07 -2.78 -1.47
N GLY A 5 -9.23 -4.09 -1.61
CA GLY A 5 -8.16 -5.07 -1.35
C GLY A 5 -7.07 -5.02 -2.42
N ARG A 6 -7.24 -5.73 -3.53
CA ARG A 6 -6.28 -5.76 -4.64
C ARG A 6 -5.93 -4.37 -5.19
N THR A 7 -6.93 -3.49 -5.32
CA THR A 7 -6.72 -2.10 -5.73
C THR A 7 -5.85 -1.35 -4.74
N GLY A 8 -6.06 -1.53 -3.43
CA GLY A 8 -5.20 -0.92 -2.42
C GLY A 8 -3.80 -1.47 -2.42
N THR A 9 -3.63 -2.79 -2.60
CA THR A 9 -2.32 -3.42 -2.76
C THR A 9 -1.57 -2.82 -3.95
N PHE A 10 -2.23 -2.74 -5.12
CA PHE A 10 -1.62 -2.20 -6.34
C PHE A 10 -1.20 -0.73 -6.19
N ILE A 11 -2.09 0.13 -5.67
CA ILE A 11 -1.78 1.55 -5.46
C ILE A 11 -0.64 1.73 -4.44
N THR A 12 -0.59 0.90 -3.40
CA THR A 12 0.48 0.98 -2.39
C THR A 12 1.84 0.65 -3.02
N LEU A 13 1.91 -0.43 -3.82
CA LEU A 13 3.14 -0.82 -4.51
C LEU A 13 3.59 0.23 -5.53
N ASP A 14 2.66 0.79 -6.32
CA ASP A 14 2.96 1.85 -7.28
C ASP A 14 3.59 3.08 -6.59
N ARG A 15 3.00 3.52 -5.46
CA ARG A 15 3.55 4.63 -4.67
C ARG A 15 4.93 4.31 -4.09
N LEU A 16 5.14 3.10 -3.60
CA LEU A 16 6.43 2.67 -3.04
C LEU A 16 7.52 2.63 -4.12
N MET A 17 7.21 2.10 -5.31
CA MET A 17 8.14 2.04 -6.44
C MET A 17 8.60 3.44 -6.87
N GLN A 18 7.70 4.41 -6.88
CA GLN A 18 8.03 5.82 -7.15
C GLN A 18 8.86 6.42 -6.01
N HIS A 19 8.50 6.17 -4.75
CA HIS A 19 9.18 6.73 -3.59
C HIS A 19 10.65 6.29 -3.48
N ILE A 20 10.94 5.01 -3.71
CA ILE A 20 12.27 4.41 -3.59
C ILE A 20 13.26 4.95 -4.63
N GLN A 21 12.80 5.54 -5.74
CA GLN A 21 13.71 6.17 -6.70
C GLN A 21 14.44 7.38 -6.10
N ASP A 22 13.80 8.09 -5.17
CA ASP A 22 14.27 9.37 -4.64
C ASP A 22 14.60 9.34 -3.12
N HIS A 23 14.27 8.24 -2.43
CA HIS A 23 14.38 8.12 -0.96
C HIS A 23 14.99 6.77 -0.55
N ASP A 24 15.73 6.77 0.56
CA ASP A 24 16.41 5.59 1.13
C ASP A 24 15.57 4.86 2.21
N HIS A 25 14.33 5.29 2.42
CA HIS A 25 13.41 4.74 3.41
C HIS A 25 12.01 4.57 2.82
N VAL A 26 11.19 3.75 3.48
CA VAL A 26 9.79 3.53 3.11
C VAL A 26 8.91 3.53 4.36
N ASP A 27 7.73 4.12 4.24
CA ASP A 27 6.69 4.07 5.28
C ASP A 27 5.40 3.42 4.75
N ILE A 28 5.41 2.07 4.72
CA ILE A 28 4.28 1.27 4.25
C ILE A 28 3.03 1.52 5.13
N PHE A 29 3.21 1.64 6.44
CA PHE A 29 2.10 1.91 7.35
C PHE A 29 1.47 3.27 7.06
N GLY A 30 2.28 4.32 6.95
CA GLY A 30 1.81 5.68 6.65
C GLY A 30 1.07 5.76 5.33
N ILE A 31 1.57 5.09 4.27
CA ILE A 31 0.89 5.05 2.97
C ILE A 31 -0.48 4.37 3.09
N VAL A 32 -0.56 3.18 3.70
CA VAL A 32 -1.83 2.45 3.86
C VAL A 32 -2.80 3.21 4.77
N HIS A 33 -2.29 3.82 5.84
CA HIS A 33 -3.07 4.68 6.72
C HIS A 33 -3.66 5.87 5.96
N GLN A 34 -2.83 6.61 5.21
CA GLN A 34 -3.27 7.73 4.39
C GLN A 34 -4.33 7.29 3.36
N MET A 35 -4.12 6.17 2.67
CA MET A 35 -5.10 5.65 1.72
C MET A 35 -6.44 5.33 2.37
N ARG A 36 -6.43 4.82 3.61
CA ARG A 36 -7.65 4.54 4.39
C ARG A 36 -8.40 5.81 4.83
N LEU A 37 -7.72 6.95 4.94
CA LEU A 37 -8.38 8.25 5.16
C LEU A 37 -9.18 8.71 3.94
N TYR A 38 -8.72 8.41 2.71
CA TYR A 38 -9.41 8.77 1.47
C TYR A 38 -10.49 7.77 1.05
N ARG A 39 -10.23 6.47 1.26
CA ARG A 39 -11.18 5.39 0.99
C ARG A 39 -10.99 4.31 2.04
N VAL A 40 -12.04 4.06 2.81
CA VAL A 40 -12.00 3.04 3.87
C VAL A 40 -11.65 1.65 3.33
N PHE A 41 -11.03 0.84 4.18
CA PHE A 41 -10.69 -0.57 3.92
C PHE A 41 -9.64 -0.84 2.81
N MET A 42 -8.91 0.17 2.36
CA MET A 42 -7.77 -0.04 1.44
C MET A 42 -6.74 -0.97 2.08
N VAL A 43 -6.28 -1.97 1.29
CA VAL A 43 -5.52 -3.14 1.77
C VAL A 43 -6.33 -3.90 2.82
N GLN A 44 -7.08 -4.90 2.35
CA GLN A 44 -8.22 -5.46 3.09
C GLN A 44 -7.82 -6.62 4.02
N THR A 45 -6.76 -7.36 3.70
CA THR A 45 -6.33 -8.54 4.47
C THR A 45 -4.89 -8.41 4.93
N GLN A 46 -4.54 -9.17 5.97
CA GLN A 46 -3.18 -9.22 6.49
C GLN A 46 -2.20 -9.75 5.44
N GLU A 47 -2.60 -10.75 4.65
CA GLU A 47 -1.78 -11.33 3.59
C GLU A 47 -1.43 -10.28 2.52
N GLN A 48 -2.37 -9.40 2.16
CA GLN A 48 -2.09 -8.30 1.25
C GLN A 48 -1.09 -7.31 1.82
N TYR A 49 -1.16 -7.04 3.12
CA TYR A 49 -0.22 -6.16 3.81
C TYR A 49 1.18 -6.78 3.87
N ILE A 50 1.28 -8.05 4.25
CA ILE A 50 2.54 -8.82 4.24
C ILE A 50 3.12 -8.88 2.82
N PHE A 51 2.29 -9.11 1.82
CA PHE A 51 2.72 -9.14 0.42
C PHE A 51 3.37 -7.83 -0.02
N ILE A 52 2.83 -6.68 0.39
CA ILE A 52 3.44 -5.37 0.11
C ILE A 52 4.86 -5.30 0.70
N HIS A 53 5.05 -5.76 1.94
CA HIS A 53 6.37 -5.82 2.57
C HIS A 53 7.34 -6.78 1.88
N GLN A 54 6.86 -7.84 1.23
CA GLN A 54 7.69 -8.82 0.54
C GLN A 54 8.10 -8.38 -0.88
N CYS A 55 7.37 -7.44 -1.48
CA CYS A 55 7.65 -6.93 -2.83
C CYS A 55 8.68 -5.81 -2.88
N ILE A 56 9.03 -5.25 -1.73
CA ILE A 56 10.01 -4.16 -1.57
C ILE A 56 11.26 -4.74 -0.94
#